data_AF-A0A7S2Z242-F1
#
_entry.id   AF-A0A7S2Z242-F1
#
_cell.length_a   1.000
_cell.length_b   1.000
_cell.length_c   1.000
_cell.angle_alpha   90.00
_cell.angle_beta   90.00
_cell.angle_gamma   90.00
#
_symmetry.space_group_name_H-M   'P 1'
#
loop_
_entity.id
_entity.type
_entity.pdbx_description
1 polymer ?
#
loop_
_entity_poly.entity_id
_entity_poly.type
_entity_poly.pdbx_seq_one_letter_code
_entity_poly.pdbx_strand_id
1 'polypeptide(L)'
;MGMGMGGPASGLAPDAVVSPQVCFLSQGPVITARFSPDRKILAVQRTDTEIEFVNQEDGSQFWQKCKGTSRLGFGSETKLLGFFWCSNMSNLDIVFVTTGGLELYKLLGSKKGLQLKEVKKHSIKWYKYTA
;
A
#
# COMPACT_ATOMS: atom_id res chain seq x y z
N MET A 1 -46.21 -0.55 43.03
CA MET A 1 -44.80 -0.24 43.33
C MET A 1 -44.03 -1.56 43.31
N GLY A 2 -43.15 -1.74 42.32
CA GLY A 2 -42.27 -2.90 42.22
C GLY A 2 -41.05 -2.49 41.41
N MET A 3 -39.95 -2.18 42.09
CA MET A 3 -38.67 -1.92 41.47
C MET A 3 -37.99 -3.27 41.21
N GLY A 4 -37.62 -3.52 39.95
CA GLY A 4 -36.97 -4.77 39.54
C GLY A 4 -35.74 -4.51 38.68
N MET A 5 -34.58 -4.49 39.35
CA MET A 5 -33.25 -4.91 38.91
C MET A 5 -32.71 -4.42 37.56
N GLY A 6 -31.76 -3.48 37.65
CA GLY A 6 -30.82 -3.18 36.56
C GLY A 6 -29.95 -4.41 36.25
N GLY A 7 -29.97 -4.84 35.00
CA GLY A 7 -29.06 -5.85 34.47
C GLY A 7 -27.61 -5.32 34.44
N PRO A 8 -26.60 -6.20 34.51
CA PRO A 8 -25.21 -5.77 34.54
C PRO A 8 -24.86 -5.13 33.19
N ALA A 9 -24.32 -3.91 33.26
CA ALA A 9 -23.63 -3.30 32.14
C ALA A 9 -22.52 -4.25 31.71
N SER A 10 -22.61 -4.79 30.48
CA SER A 10 -21.54 -5.55 29.86
C SER A 10 -20.34 -4.63 29.68
N GLY A 11 -19.44 -4.65 30.66
CA GLY A 11 -18.14 -4.03 30.55
C GLY A 11 -17.45 -4.55 29.29
N LEU A 12 -17.25 -3.66 28.32
CA LEU A 12 -16.39 -3.91 27.18
C LEU A 12 -15.02 -4.29 27.75
N ALA A 13 -14.57 -5.51 27.45
CA ALA A 13 -13.26 -5.98 27.88
C ALA A 13 -12.20 -4.95 27.43
N PRO A 14 -11.24 -4.59 28.30
CA PRO A 14 -10.19 -3.65 27.95
C PRO A 14 -9.44 -4.17 26.73
N ASP A 15 -9.13 -3.25 25.81
CA ASP A 15 -8.50 -3.48 24.52
C ASP A 15 -7.56 -4.68 24.54
N ALA A 16 -7.98 -5.77 23.89
CA ALA A 16 -7.16 -6.96 23.77
C ALA A 16 -5.80 -6.54 23.21
N VAL A 17 -4.74 -6.72 23.98
CA VAL A 17 -3.37 -6.35 23.59
C VAL A 17 -3.01 -7.19 22.36
N VAL A 18 -3.19 -6.62 21.18
CA VAL A 18 -2.87 -7.29 19.90
C VAL A 18 -1.36 -7.37 19.82
N SER A 19 -0.84 -8.60 19.73
CA SER A 19 0.59 -8.82 19.52
C SER A 19 1.05 -8.18 18.21
N PRO A 20 2.26 -7.59 18.16
CA PRO A 20 2.77 -6.98 16.95
C PRO A 20 2.87 -8.03 15.84
N GLN A 21 2.37 -7.70 14.65
CA GLN A 21 2.54 -8.55 13.48
C GLN A 21 3.98 -8.42 12.97
N VAL A 22 4.67 -9.54 12.84
CA VAL A 22 6.05 -9.61 12.35
C VAL A 22 6.05 -10.27 10.97
N CYS A 23 6.62 -9.60 9.98
CA CYS A 23 6.81 -10.13 8.64
C CYS A 23 8.31 -10.15 8.31
N PHE A 24 8.84 -11.34 8.00
CA PHE A 24 10.24 -11.50 7.63
C PHE A 24 10.38 -11.33 6.11
N LEU A 25 11.21 -10.37 5.70
CA LEU A 25 11.53 -10.13 4.29
C LEU A 25 12.87 -10.78 3.95
N SER A 26 12.90 -11.58 2.89
CA SER A 26 14.06 -12.42 2.57
C SER A 26 15.15 -11.71 1.76
N GLN A 27 14.88 -10.56 1.11
CA GLN A 27 15.79 -9.97 0.13
C GLN A 27 15.76 -8.45 0.08
N GLY A 28 16.90 -7.86 -0.31
CA GLY A 28 17.02 -6.50 -0.84
C GLY A 28 16.81 -5.34 0.14
N PRO A 29 17.19 -4.12 -0.25
CA PRO A 29 16.91 -2.92 0.54
C PRO A 29 15.40 -2.70 0.71
N VAL A 30 15.04 -2.07 1.83
CA VAL A 30 13.68 -1.58 2.11
C VAL A 30 13.76 -0.07 2.18
N ILE A 31 13.17 0.61 1.19
CA ILE A 31 13.10 2.07 1.18
C ILE A 31 11.87 2.50 1.98
N THR A 32 10.70 1.93 1.67
CA THR A 32 9.45 2.12 2.42
C THR A 32 8.62 0.84 2.38
N ALA A 33 7.75 0.64 3.38
CA ALA A 33 6.84 -0.51 3.41
C ALA A 33 5.48 -0.11 4.02
N ARG A 34 4.38 -0.63 3.48
CA ARG A 34 3.02 -0.38 3.99
C ARG A 34 2.13 -1.60 3.77
N PHE A 35 1.43 -2.00 4.84
CA PHE A 35 0.35 -2.98 4.74
C PHE A 35 -0.87 -2.37 4.06
N SER A 36 -1.57 -3.20 3.28
CA SER A 36 -2.93 -2.91 2.83
C SER A 36 -3.86 -2.70 4.04
N PRO A 37 -5.01 -2.01 3.87
CA PRO A 37 -5.91 -1.70 4.98
C PRO A 37 -6.41 -2.95 5.72
N ASP A 38 -6.61 -4.05 5.00
CA ASP A 38 -6.98 -5.36 5.52
C ASP A 38 -5.79 -6.21 6.02
N ARG A 39 -4.58 -5.66 5.93
CA ARG A 39 -3.29 -6.27 6.31
C ARG A 39 -2.94 -7.57 5.57
N LYS A 40 -3.60 -7.85 4.45
CA LYS A 40 -3.38 -9.07 3.66
C LYS A 40 -2.19 -8.98 2.72
N ILE A 41 -1.84 -7.78 2.26
CA ILE A 41 -0.73 -7.55 1.35
C ILE A 41 0.24 -6.56 1.99
N LEU A 42 1.52 -6.90 2.01
CA LEU A 42 2.60 -5.97 2.33
C LEU A 42 3.20 -5.46 1.03
N ALA A 43 3.12 -4.16 0.79
CA ALA A 43 3.85 -3.51 -0.29
C ALA A 43 5.17 -2.96 0.23
N VAL A 44 6.27 -3.26 -0.47
CA VAL A 44 7.64 -2.90 -0.10
C VAL A 44 8.32 -2.23 -1.29
N GLN A 45 8.68 -0.96 -1.15
CA GLN A 45 9.49 -0.28 -2.13
C GLN A 45 10.94 -0.76 -2.03
N ARG A 46 11.41 -1.42 -3.08
CA ARG A 46 12.77 -1.98 -3.18
C ARG A 46 13.73 -1.04 -3.88
N THR A 47 13.23 -0.29 -4.86
CA THR A 47 14.01 0.68 -5.64
C THR A 47 13.25 1.98 -5.80
N ASP A 48 13.86 2.96 -6.45
CA ASP A 48 13.21 4.18 -6.90
C ASP A 48 12.31 3.96 -8.13
N THR A 49 12.00 2.72 -8.52
CA THR A 49 11.14 2.40 -9.68
C THR A 49 10.22 1.21 -9.47
N GLU A 50 10.39 0.43 -8.41
CA GLU A 50 9.73 -0.86 -8.22
C GLU A 50 9.25 -1.09 -6.78
N ILE A 51 8.07 -1.70 -6.68
CA ILE A 51 7.47 -2.18 -5.43
C ILE A 51 7.26 -3.69 -5.53
N GLU A 52 7.71 -4.41 -4.51
CA GLU A 52 7.35 -5.80 -4.26
C GLU A 52 6.05 -5.85 -3.45
N PHE A 53 5.19 -6.80 -3.79
CA PHE A 53 3.97 -7.10 -3.06
C PHE A 53 4.07 -8.52 -2.52
N VAL A 54 3.90 -8.66 -1.20
CA VAL A 54 3.96 -9.94 -0.48
C VAL A 54 2.58 -10.25 0.07
N ASN A 55 1.96 -11.31 -0.42
CA ASN A 55 0.71 -11.83 0.13
C ASN A 55 0.98 -12.57 1.45
N GLN A 56 0.36 -12.11 2.53
CA GLN A 56 0.53 -12.70 3.86
C GLN A 56 -0.24 -14.00 4.03
N GLU A 57 -1.25 -14.27 3.19
CA GLU A 57 -2.08 -15.48 3.29
C GLU A 57 -1.34 -16.71 2.74
N ASP A 58 -0.64 -16.58 1.60
CA ASP A 58 0.00 -17.69 0.90
C ASP A 58 1.52 -17.52 0.68
N GLY A 59 2.08 -16.39 1.12
CA GLY A 59 3.50 -16.07 0.95
C GLY A 59 3.90 -15.70 -0.49
N SER A 60 2.96 -15.67 -1.43
CA SER A 60 3.28 -15.36 -2.83
C SER A 60 3.72 -13.91 -3.01
N GLN A 61 4.58 -13.69 -4.00
CA GLN A 61 5.20 -12.40 -4.26
C GLN A 61 5.05 -12.00 -5.71
N PHE A 62 4.89 -10.71 -5.97
CA PHE A 62 4.99 -10.15 -7.31
C PHE A 62 5.59 -8.74 -7.27
N TRP A 63 6.16 -8.30 -8.38
CA TRP A 63 6.80 -6.99 -8.51
C TRP A 63 6.05 -6.11 -9.51
N GLN A 64 5.87 -4.84 -9.17
CA GLN A 64 5.32 -3.83 -10.06
C GLN A 64 6.33 -2.70 -10.24
N LYS A 65 6.75 -2.52 -11.50
CA LYS A 65 7.51 -1.34 -11.93
C LYS A 65 6.58 -0.18 -12.27
N CYS A 66 7.06 1.04 -12.07
CA CYS A 66 6.40 2.25 -12.54
C CYS A 66 6.26 2.26 -14.06
N LYS A 67 5.24 2.97 -14.56
CA LYS A 67 5.05 3.15 -15.99
C LYS A 67 6.10 4.11 -16.55
N GLY A 68 6.73 3.72 -17.66
CA GLY A 68 7.75 4.55 -18.31
C GLY A 68 9.18 4.29 -17.82
N THR A 69 9.39 3.29 -16.97
CA THR A 69 10.72 2.75 -16.72
C THR A 69 11.24 2.07 -17.99
N SER A 70 12.21 2.68 -18.67
CA SER A 70 12.79 2.16 -19.91
C SER A 70 13.70 0.97 -19.62
N ARG A 71 13.39 -0.20 -20.19
CA ARG A 71 14.25 -1.40 -20.06
C ARG A 71 15.59 -1.28 -20.78
N LEU A 72 15.70 -0.34 -21.73
CA LEU A 72 16.86 -0.16 -22.61
C LEU A 72 17.75 1.00 -22.17
N GLY A 73 17.44 1.68 -21.05
CA GLY A 73 18.22 2.82 -20.54
C GLY A 73 18.13 4.10 -21.37
N PHE A 74 17.46 4.06 -22.53
CA PHE A 74 17.20 5.24 -23.36
C PHE A 74 15.84 5.84 -22.99
N GLY A 75 15.85 7.08 -22.50
CA GLY A 75 14.67 7.85 -22.11
C GLY A 75 14.68 8.33 -20.65
N SER A 76 13.86 9.33 -20.33
CA SER A 76 13.67 9.79 -18.95
C SER A 76 12.96 8.72 -18.13
N GLU A 77 13.61 8.24 -17.08
CA GLU A 77 13.06 7.21 -16.20
C GLU A 77 12.08 7.82 -15.19
N THR A 78 10.83 7.37 -15.23
CA THR A 78 9.85 7.69 -14.18
C THR A 78 10.33 7.09 -12.86
N LYS A 79 10.56 7.94 -11.85
CA LYS A 79 10.96 7.52 -10.51
C LYS A 79 9.76 7.49 -9.57
N LEU A 80 9.69 6.47 -8.74
CA LEU A 80 8.78 6.28 -7.64
C LEU A 80 9.23 7.13 -6.44
N LEU A 81 8.36 8.05 -6.04
CA LEU A 81 8.54 8.89 -4.85
C LEU A 81 7.87 8.27 -3.61
N GLY A 82 6.85 7.43 -3.81
CA GLY A 82 6.15 6.69 -2.77
C GLY A 82 4.85 6.10 -3.27
N PHE A 83 4.11 5.41 -2.39
CA PHE A 83 2.86 4.75 -2.75
C PHE A 83 1.87 4.68 -1.59
N PHE A 84 0.56 4.74 -1.85
CA PHE A 84 -0.47 4.78 -0.80
C PHE A 84 -1.60 3.81 -1.12
N TRP A 85 -2.00 3.03 -0.12
CA TRP A 85 -3.22 2.21 -0.21
C TRP A 85 -4.46 3.08 -0.09
N CYS A 86 -5.51 2.71 -0.82
CA CYS A 86 -6.84 3.30 -0.76
C CYS A 86 -7.76 2.37 0.02
N SER A 87 -8.47 2.87 1.04
CA SER A 87 -9.34 2.04 1.88
C SER A 87 -10.81 2.01 1.44
N ASN A 88 -11.28 3.06 0.76
CA ASN A 88 -12.73 3.28 0.54
C ASN A 88 -13.10 3.42 -0.94
N MET A 89 -12.33 2.84 -1.86
CA MET A 89 -12.53 2.99 -3.30
C MET A 89 -12.76 1.62 -3.95
N SER A 90 -13.89 1.43 -4.64
CA SER A 90 -14.24 0.13 -5.24
C SER A 90 -13.39 -0.25 -6.45
N ASN A 91 -12.76 0.72 -7.13
CA ASN A 91 -12.03 0.52 -8.38
C ASN A 91 -10.53 0.83 -8.30
N LEU A 92 -10.03 1.14 -7.11
CA LEU A 92 -8.67 1.59 -6.88
C LEU A 92 -8.19 1.08 -5.52
N ASP A 93 -7.11 0.33 -5.52
CA ASP A 93 -6.56 -0.22 -4.27
C ASP A 93 -5.28 0.51 -3.85
N ILE A 94 -4.48 0.97 -4.82
CA ILE A 94 -3.19 1.58 -4.53
C ILE A 94 -2.83 2.65 -5.57
N VAL A 95 -2.17 3.71 -5.11
CA VAL A 95 -1.67 4.81 -5.94
C VAL A 95 -0.16 4.89 -5.81
N PHE A 96 0.55 4.95 -6.94
CA PHE A 96 1.97 5.27 -6.96
C PHE A 96 2.13 6.76 -7.26
N VAL A 97 2.96 7.42 -6.46
CA VAL A 97 3.37 8.81 -6.66
C VAL A 97 4.72 8.78 -7.35
N THR A 98 4.77 9.32 -8.56
CA THR A 98 5.96 9.28 -9.40
C THR A 98 6.40 10.68 -9.84
N THR A 99 7.61 10.80 -10.38
CA THR A 99 8.08 12.04 -11.02
C THR A 99 7.25 12.43 -12.26
N GLY A 100 6.54 11.48 -12.86
CA GLY A 100 5.64 11.72 -14.01
C GLY A 100 4.19 12.02 -13.64
N GLY A 101 3.82 11.98 -12.35
CA GLY A 101 2.45 12.12 -11.85
C GLY A 101 1.99 10.91 -11.04
N LEU A 102 0.68 10.64 -11.04
CA LEU A 102 0.08 9.54 -10.29
C LEU A 102 -0.25 8.36 -11.19
N GLU A 103 0.04 7.15 -10.72
CA GLU A 103 -0.39 5.89 -11.35
C GLU A 103 -1.37 5.19 -10.42
N LEU A 104 -2.57 4.92 -10.92
CA LEU A 104 -3.69 4.41 -10.14
C LEU A 104 -3.90 2.94 -10.49
N TYR A 105 -3.79 2.05 -9.50
CA TYR A 105 -3.81 0.61 -9.70
C TYR A 105 -4.93 -0.07 -8.90
N LYS A 106 -5.50 -1.11 -9.52
CA LYS A 106 -6.39 -2.07 -8.87
C LYS A 106 -5.66 -3.41 -8.70
N LEU A 107 -5.77 -4.01 -7.53
CA LEU A 107 -5.29 -5.36 -7.26
C LEU A 107 -6.17 -6.36 -8.01
N LEU A 108 -5.55 -7.29 -8.74
CA LEU A 108 -6.28 -8.37 -9.39
C LEU A 108 -6.92 -9.25 -8.33
N GLY A 109 -8.08 -9.86 -8.63
CA GLY A 109 -8.74 -10.78 -7.71
C GLY A 109 -7.86 -11.96 -7.29
N SER A 110 -6.88 -12.34 -8.12
CA SER A 110 -5.86 -13.34 -7.82
C SER A 110 -4.82 -12.90 -6.78
N LYS A 111 -4.75 -11.60 -6.46
CA LYS A 111 -3.72 -10.96 -5.62
C LYS A 111 -2.28 -11.18 -6.10
N LYS A 112 -2.08 -11.52 -7.38
CA LYS A 112 -0.78 -11.82 -8.00
C LYS A 112 -0.35 -10.77 -9.03
N GLY A 113 -0.94 -9.59 -8.97
CA GLY A 113 -0.62 -8.52 -9.90
C GLY A 113 -1.54 -7.32 -9.75
N LEU A 114 -1.16 -6.23 -10.40
CA LEU A 114 -1.93 -4.99 -10.46
C LEU A 114 -2.40 -4.73 -11.89
N GLN A 115 -3.60 -4.16 -12.00
CA GLN A 115 -4.11 -3.59 -13.23
C GLN A 115 -4.03 -2.06 -13.14
N LEU A 116 -3.28 -1.44 -14.04
CA LEU A 116 -3.27 0.01 -14.18
C LEU A 116 -4.65 0.49 -14.65
N LYS A 117 -5.27 1.39 -13.89
CA LYS A 117 -6.58 1.96 -14.18
C LYS A 117 -6.47 3.33 -14.82
N GLU A 118 -5.61 4.19 -14.27
CA GLU A 118 -5.50 5.57 -14.73
C GLU A 118 -4.07 6.07 -14.50
N VAL A 119 -3.63 7.00 -15.34
CA VAL A 119 -2.42 7.79 -15.11
C VAL A 119 -2.79 9.25 -15.13
N LYS A 120 -2.63 9.93 -13.99
CA LYS A 120 -2.85 11.36 -13.88
C LYS A 120 -1.52 12.06 -13.99
N LYS A 121 -1.21 12.53 -15.20
CA LYS A 121 -0.05 13.39 -15.43
C LYS A 121 -0.39 14.78 -14.87
N HIS A 122 0.32 15.18 -13.84
CA HIS A 122 0.23 16.52 -13.31
C HIS A 122 1.65 17.04 -13.14
N SER A 123 1.92 18.28 -13.55
CA SER A 123 3.20 18.92 -13.25
C SER A 123 3.18 19.24 -11.76
N ILE A 124 3.58 18.28 -10.93
CA ILE A 124 3.54 18.48 -9.49
C ILE A 124 4.78 19.28 -9.09
N LYS A 125 4.60 20.59 -8.96
CA LYS A 125 5.57 21.49 -8.35
C LYS A 125 5.48 21.33 -6.83
N TRP A 126 6.03 20.24 -6.30
CA TRP A 126 6.16 20.07 -4.85
C TRP A 126 7.17 21.09 -4.33
N TYR A 127 6.70 22.15 -3.69
CA TYR A 127 7.59 23.04 -2.94
C TYR A 127 8.02 22.31 -1.67
N LYS A 128 9.32 22.08 -1.50
CA LYS A 128 9.91 21.65 -0.24
C LYS A 128 10.24 22.90 0.57
N TYR A 129 9.57 23.11 1.69
CA TYR A 129 10.04 24.07 2.68
C TYR A 129 11.23 23.44 3.40
N THR A 130 12.41 24.03 3.27
CA THR A 130 13.55 23.75 4.16
C THR A 130 13.76 24.98 5.02
N ALA A 131 13.74 24.79 6.33
CA ALA A 131 14.27 25.75 7.28
C ALA A 131 15.80 25.86 7.14
#